data_AF-A0A5C6KY37-F1
#
_entry.id   AF-A0A5C6KY37-F1
#
_cell.length_a   1.000
_cell.length_b   1.000
_cell.length_c   1.000
_cell.angle_alpha   90.00
_cell.angle_beta   90.00
_cell.angle_gamma   90.00
#
_symmetry.space_group_name_H-M   'P 1'
#
loop_
_entity.id
_entity.type
_entity.pdbx_description
1 polymer ?
#
loop_
_entity_poly.entity_id
_entity_poly.type
_entity_poly.pdbx_seq_one_letter_code
_entity_poly.pdbx_strand_id
1 'polypeptide(L)'
;MAKSNKKIALDIVVSDVTLRISKKYGIRVNWAGTRVYKEYNTTDWNRFLQIHTNADGSKFLNVKPKNVPLDELVADAYNPMPKDGKKYILIHKDGDLGNCQANNLEWKEVRKYKPTATKRKLDNGLEVKVDGTILDKKKALPIVKEIGDSDTDSMKAIEHPYVSYRRKNKWGNYEDKTADVDDLMAAAEYVDGDKSTMKRPRVLHKNMDYKDFHALNLKWVEESSPEYQEYMKRKKEDIDKLTKELNWNNPNFKLPDNQ
;
A
#
# COMPACT_ATOMS: atom_id res chain seq x y z
N MET A 1 -18.25 -27.92 21.29
CA MET A 1 -16.77 -28.10 21.40
C MET A 1 -16.13 -26.74 21.57
N ALA A 2 -15.65 -26.43 22.78
CA ALA A 2 -14.94 -25.19 23.03
C ALA A 2 -13.62 -25.22 22.25
N LYS A 3 -13.45 -24.31 21.29
CA LYS A 3 -12.13 -24.02 20.71
C LYS A 3 -11.29 -23.46 21.85
N SER A 4 -10.42 -24.29 22.43
CA SER A 4 -9.41 -23.79 23.35
C SER A 4 -8.51 -22.86 22.54
N ASN A 5 -8.63 -21.54 22.78
CA ASN A 5 -7.72 -20.55 22.25
C ASN A 5 -6.39 -20.70 23.01
N LYS A 6 -5.66 -21.77 22.71
CA LYS A 6 -4.34 -22.02 23.31
C LYS A 6 -3.41 -20.94 22.77
N LYS A 7 -3.06 -19.99 23.63
CA LYS A 7 -2.14 -18.89 23.31
C LYS A 7 -0.80 -19.51 22.96
N ILE A 8 -0.42 -19.45 21.68
CA ILE A 8 0.85 -19.99 21.20
C ILE A 8 1.98 -19.16 21.82
N ALA A 9 2.86 -19.81 22.57
CA ALA A 9 4.01 -19.16 23.19
C ALA A 9 4.94 -18.58 22.11
N LEU A 10 5.41 -17.34 22.30
CA LEU A 10 6.30 -16.68 21.35
C LEU A 10 7.64 -17.44 21.26
N ASP A 11 8.23 -17.73 22.41
CA ASP A 11 9.49 -18.45 22.56
C ASP A 11 9.25 -19.75 23.32
N ILE A 12 9.99 -20.80 22.95
CA ILE A 12 10.09 -22.06 23.71
C ILE A 12 11.55 -22.50 23.77
N VAL A 13 11.85 -23.45 24.65
CA VAL A 13 13.14 -24.15 24.70
C VAL A 13 12.92 -25.62 24.36
N VAL A 14 13.67 -26.14 23.39
CA VAL A 14 13.66 -27.56 23.03
C VAL A 14 15.12 -28.01 22.92
N SER A 15 15.50 -29.04 23.68
CA SER A 15 16.88 -29.56 23.72
C SER A 15 17.91 -28.45 23.92
N ASP A 16 17.69 -27.60 24.94
CA ASP A 16 18.52 -26.43 25.31
C ASP A 16 18.67 -25.35 24.23
N VAL A 17 17.84 -25.39 23.18
CA VAL A 17 17.80 -24.36 22.13
C VAL A 17 16.56 -23.49 22.30
N THR A 18 16.76 -22.19 22.48
CA THR A 18 15.67 -21.20 22.42
C THR A 18 15.20 -20.98 20.99
N LEU A 19 13.90 -21.13 20.76
CA LEU A 19 13.27 -21.11 19.44
C LEU A 19 12.08 -20.13 19.46
N ARG A 20 12.09 -19.17 18.53
CA ARG A 20 11.00 -18.20 18.35
C ARG A 20 10.10 -18.60 17.20
N ILE A 21 8.80 -18.41 17.35
CA ILE A 21 7.83 -18.70 16.28
C ILE A 21 7.77 -17.59 15.22
N SER A 22 7.87 -17.99 13.95
CA SER A 22 7.42 -17.19 12.82
C SER A 22 5.90 -17.23 12.75
N LYS A 23 5.27 -16.05 12.78
CA LYS A 23 3.81 -15.92 12.65
C LYS A 23 3.34 -16.21 11.24
N LYS A 24 4.18 -15.93 10.22
CA LYS A 24 3.88 -16.21 8.82
C LYS A 24 3.81 -17.71 8.54
N TYR A 25 4.75 -18.49 9.09
CA TYR A 25 4.90 -19.91 8.76
C TYR A 25 4.38 -20.87 9.84
N GLY A 26 4.20 -20.41 11.08
CA GLY A 26 3.86 -21.29 12.21
C GLY A 26 4.97 -22.29 12.52
N ILE A 27 6.22 -21.95 12.18
CA ILE A 27 7.42 -22.77 12.38
C ILE A 27 8.34 -21.98 13.32
N ARG A 28 9.07 -22.68 14.19
CA ARG A 28 10.02 -22.06 15.09
C ARG A 28 11.44 -22.18 14.60
N VAL A 29 12.25 -21.17 14.89
CA VAL A 29 13.66 -21.11 14.51
C VAL A 29 14.47 -20.42 15.60
N ASN A 30 15.74 -20.77 15.75
CA ASN A 30 16.63 -20.08 16.66
C ASN A 30 17.20 -18.81 16.01
N TRP A 31 17.70 -17.91 16.83
CA TRP A 31 18.25 -16.63 16.38
C TRP A 31 19.41 -16.78 15.38
N ALA A 32 20.20 -17.86 15.49
CA ALA A 32 21.31 -18.15 14.60
C ALA A 32 20.88 -18.72 13.22
N GLY A 33 19.61 -19.10 13.03
CA GLY A 33 19.17 -19.73 11.78
C GLY A 33 19.80 -21.11 11.54
N THR A 34 20.14 -21.84 12.59
CA THR A 34 20.80 -23.16 12.51
C THR A 34 19.93 -24.31 13.03
N ARG A 35 18.85 -23.99 13.74
CA ARG A 35 17.91 -24.96 14.31
C ARG A 35 16.48 -24.52 14.04
N VAL A 36 15.71 -25.40 13.44
CA VAL A 36 14.30 -25.17 13.09
C VAL A 36 13.47 -26.29 13.69
N TYR A 37 12.37 -25.95 14.36
CA TYR A 37 11.47 -26.90 15.00
C TYR A 37 10.04 -26.66 14.54
N LYS A 38 9.33 -27.73 14.24
CA LYS A 38 7.92 -27.67 13.85
C LYS A 38 7.06 -28.42 14.84
N GLU A 39 6.05 -27.71 15.36
CA GLU A 39 4.98 -28.28 16.15
C GLU A 39 3.84 -28.70 15.21
N TYR A 40 3.34 -29.92 15.39
CA TYR A 40 2.19 -30.49 14.70
C TYR A 40 1.04 -30.67 15.70
N ASN A 41 -0.17 -30.90 15.18
CA ASN A 41 -1.33 -31.21 16.04
C ASN A 41 -1.11 -32.49 16.85
N THR A 42 -0.41 -33.46 16.27
CA THR A 42 0.06 -34.67 16.94
C THR A 42 1.44 -34.42 17.53
N THR A 43 1.55 -34.37 18.85
CA THR A 43 2.79 -34.01 19.56
C THR A 43 3.98 -34.91 19.21
N ASP A 44 3.73 -36.20 18.95
CA ASP A 44 4.78 -37.17 18.59
C ASP A 44 5.44 -36.89 17.24
N TRP A 45 4.84 -36.02 16.43
CA TRP A 45 5.41 -35.59 15.14
C TRP A 45 6.27 -34.34 15.28
N ASN A 46 6.26 -33.70 16.45
CA ASN A 46 7.06 -32.51 16.69
C ASN A 46 8.54 -32.86 16.59
N ARG A 47 9.26 -32.14 15.73
CA ARG A 47 10.65 -32.47 15.45
C ARG A 47 11.42 -31.28 14.91
N PHE A 48 12.74 -31.38 15.04
CA PHE A 48 13.63 -30.53 14.28
C PHE A 48 13.53 -30.85 12.79
N LEU A 49 13.45 -29.81 11.97
CA LEU A 49 13.43 -29.92 10.52
C LEU A 49 14.86 -29.87 9.97
N GLN A 50 15.08 -30.60 8.88
CA GLN A 50 16.32 -30.53 8.13
C GLN A 50 16.38 -29.21 7.34
N ILE A 51 17.53 -28.54 7.45
CA ILE A 51 17.86 -27.36 6.65
C ILE A 51 18.62 -27.85 5.42
N HIS A 52 18.15 -27.44 4.24
CA HIS A 52 18.78 -27.73 2.97
C HIS A 52 19.49 -26.48 2.44
N THR A 53 20.51 -26.67 1.62
CA THR A 53 21.28 -25.60 0.99
C THR A 53 21.20 -25.76 -0.52
N ASN A 54 20.86 -24.68 -1.20
CA ASN A 54 20.86 -24.58 -2.66
C ASN A 54 22.28 -24.38 -3.19
N ALA A 55 22.46 -24.52 -4.50
CA ALA A 55 23.75 -24.32 -5.16
C ALA A 55 24.30 -22.89 -5.03
N ASP A 56 23.44 -21.89 -4.85
CA ASP A 56 23.80 -20.49 -4.62
C ASP A 56 24.16 -20.19 -3.15
N GLY A 57 24.15 -21.19 -2.28
CA GLY A 57 24.41 -21.04 -0.84
C GLY A 57 23.18 -20.71 0.01
N SER A 58 22.06 -20.31 -0.62
CA SER A 58 20.82 -20.01 0.11
C SER A 58 20.26 -21.25 0.81
N LYS A 59 19.57 -21.04 1.95
CA LYS A 59 19.05 -22.14 2.77
C LYS A 59 17.53 -22.17 2.77
N PHE A 60 16.97 -23.37 2.81
CA PHE A 60 15.52 -23.56 2.83
C PHE A 60 15.10 -24.81 3.62
N LEU A 61 13.81 -24.86 3.91
CA LEU A 61 13.14 -26.02 4.50
C LEU A 61 12.21 -26.64 3.47
N ASN A 62 12.30 -27.95 3.31
CA ASN A 62 11.36 -28.70 2.49
C ASN A 62 10.09 -29.01 3.29
N VAL A 63 9.14 -28.06 3.30
CA VAL A 63 7.88 -28.16 4.03
C VAL A 63 6.73 -28.08 3.03
N LYS A 64 5.74 -28.97 3.15
CA LYS A 64 4.52 -28.88 2.32
C LYS A 64 3.61 -27.75 2.84
N PRO A 65 2.90 -27.02 1.95
CA PRO A 65 2.82 -27.22 0.50
C PRO A 65 3.93 -26.54 -0.32
N LYS A 66 4.72 -25.65 0.27
CA LYS A 66 5.78 -24.90 -0.41
C LYS A 66 7.01 -24.77 0.47
N ASN A 67 8.18 -24.93 -0.13
CA ASN A 67 9.46 -24.69 0.52
C ASN A 67 9.48 -23.32 1.20
N VAL A 68 10.06 -23.29 2.40
CA VAL A 68 10.18 -22.08 3.20
C VAL A 68 11.64 -21.62 3.15
N PRO A 69 11.94 -20.43 2.61
CA PRO A 69 13.28 -19.84 2.70
C PRO A 69 13.66 -19.62 4.16
N LEU A 70 14.87 -20.01 4.54
CA LEU A 70 15.29 -19.99 5.94
C LEU A 70 15.53 -18.57 6.45
N ASP A 71 16.10 -17.71 5.61
CA ASP A 71 16.31 -16.29 5.90
C ASP A 71 14.97 -15.57 6.14
N GLU A 72 13.97 -15.77 5.28
CA GLU A 72 12.62 -15.24 5.50
C GLU A 72 12.00 -15.74 6.81
N LEU A 73 12.23 -17.00 7.16
CA LEU A 73 11.72 -17.59 8.40
C LEU A 73 12.36 -16.93 9.63
N VAL A 74 13.68 -16.76 9.63
CA VAL A 74 14.42 -16.10 10.72
C VAL A 74 14.03 -14.64 10.83
N ALA A 75 13.96 -13.94 9.69
CA ALA A 75 13.53 -12.54 9.64
C ALA A 75 12.10 -12.38 10.20
N ASP A 76 11.13 -13.19 9.76
CA ASP A 76 9.76 -13.09 10.30
C ASP A 76 9.69 -13.33 11.82
N ALA A 77 10.53 -14.21 12.36
CA ALA A 77 10.58 -14.50 13.79
C ALA A 77 11.24 -13.38 14.61
N TYR A 78 12.37 -12.82 14.16
CA TYR A 78 13.21 -11.92 14.98
C TYR A 78 13.27 -10.47 14.50
N ASN A 79 13.09 -10.21 13.20
CA ASN A 79 13.11 -8.89 12.57
C ASN A 79 11.97 -8.79 11.55
N PRO A 80 10.70 -8.81 11.98
CA PRO A 80 9.56 -8.91 11.06
C PRO A 80 9.48 -7.68 10.14
N MET A 81 9.11 -7.90 8.88
CA MET A 81 8.97 -6.83 7.90
C MET A 81 8.02 -5.73 8.41
N PRO A 82 8.38 -4.43 8.28
CA PRO A 82 7.49 -3.32 8.60
C PRO A 82 6.14 -3.44 7.89
N LYS A 83 5.07 -3.06 8.58
CA LYS A 83 3.68 -3.08 8.07
C LYS A 83 3.17 -1.66 7.81
N ASP A 84 3.94 -0.88 7.09
CA ASP A 84 3.69 0.53 6.77
C ASP A 84 3.26 0.78 5.32
N GLY A 85 3.07 -0.30 4.54
CA GLY A 85 2.66 -0.23 3.14
C GLY A 85 3.79 0.04 2.15
N LYS A 86 5.03 0.19 2.62
CA LYS A 86 6.20 0.31 1.75
C LYS A 86 6.65 -1.07 1.26
N LYS A 87 7.46 -1.08 0.19
CA LYS A 87 8.03 -2.30 -0.36
C LYS A 87 9.42 -2.52 0.22
N TYR A 88 9.67 -3.73 0.71
CA TYR A 88 10.97 -4.14 1.24
C TYR A 88 11.48 -5.37 0.51
N ILE A 89 12.80 -5.52 0.47
CA ILE A 89 13.48 -6.77 0.15
C ILE A 89 14.30 -7.19 1.35
N LEU A 90 14.40 -8.50 1.60
CA LEU A 90 15.29 -9.03 2.61
C LEU A 90 16.71 -9.11 2.03
N ILE A 91 17.69 -8.60 2.77
CA ILE A 91 19.10 -8.65 2.40
C ILE A 91 19.94 -9.32 3.49
N HIS A 92 21.05 -9.94 3.08
CA HIS A 92 22.12 -10.43 3.95
C HIS A 92 23.24 -9.38 3.93
N LYS A 93 23.59 -8.82 5.10
CA LYS A 93 24.51 -7.67 5.21
C LYS A 93 25.93 -8.01 4.75
N ASP A 94 26.36 -9.24 4.96
CA ASP A 94 27.66 -9.77 4.54
C ASP A 94 27.69 -10.31 3.10
N GLY A 95 26.53 -10.37 2.42
CA GLY A 95 26.40 -10.94 1.09
C GLY A 95 26.42 -12.48 1.03
N ASP A 96 26.56 -13.17 2.17
CA ASP A 96 26.53 -14.64 2.23
C ASP A 96 25.10 -15.14 2.45
N LEU A 97 24.48 -15.68 1.40
CA LEU A 97 23.13 -16.26 1.45
C LEU A 97 22.98 -17.43 2.43
N GLY A 98 24.10 -18.04 2.84
CA GLY A 98 24.14 -19.11 3.84
C GLY A 98 24.05 -18.61 5.29
N ASN A 99 24.36 -17.34 5.54
CA ASN A 99 24.38 -16.72 6.86
C ASN A 99 23.01 -16.13 7.24
N CYS A 100 22.08 -17.02 7.62
CA CYS A 100 20.72 -16.65 8.01
C CYS A 100 20.59 -16.13 9.46
N GLN A 101 21.67 -15.70 10.11
CA GLN A 101 21.60 -15.20 11.49
C GLN A 101 20.78 -13.90 11.56
N ALA A 102 19.89 -13.76 12.55
CA ALA A 102 18.92 -12.68 12.59
C ALA A 102 19.51 -11.26 12.52
N ASN A 103 20.70 -11.02 13.09
CA ASN A 103 21.36 -9.71 13.00
C ASN A 103 22.08 -9.45 11.66
N ASN A 104 22.31 -10.49 10.85
CA ASN A 104 22.82 -10.37 9.49
C ASN A 104 21.71 -10.05 8.49
N LEU A 105 20.45 -10.26 8.87
CA LEU A 105 19.29 -10.05 8.01
C LEU A 105 18.66 -8.68 8.21
N GLU A 106 18.32 -8.01 7.11
CA GLU A 106 17.72 -6.67 7.13
C GLU A 106 16.66 -6.50 6.04
N TRP A 107 15.55 -5.85 6.40
CA TRP A 107 14.56 -5.39 5.43
C TRP A 107 14.98 -4.04 4.85
N LYS A 108 15.46 -4.04 3.61
CA LYS A 108 15.82 -2.82 2.90
C LYS A 108 14.63 -2.28 2.13
N GLU A 109 14.24 -1.05 2.42
CA GLU A 109 13.18 -0.35 1.66
C GLU A 109 13.62 -0.21 0.19
N VAL A 110 12.72 -0.53 -0.71
CA VAL A 110 12.91 -0.37 -2.15
C VAL A 110 11.72 0.37 -2.73
N ARG A 111 11.96 1.12 -3.81
CA ARG A 111 10.87 1.75 -4.55
C ARG A 111 9.91 0.69 -5.06
N LYS A 112 8.60 0.91 -4.88
CA LYS A 112 7.59 -0.02 -5.39
C LYS A 112 7.64 -0.09 -6.91
N TYR A 113 7.92 1.05 -7.56
CA TYR A 113 7.95 1.18 -9.00
C TYR A 113 9.31 1.66 -9.52
N LYS A 114 9.61 1.31 -10.79
CA LYS A 114 10.78 1.85 -11.49
C LYS A 114 10.57 3.36 -11.71
N PRO A 115 11.60 4.22 -11.53
CA PRO A 115 11.45 5.67 -11.70
C PRO A 115 10.97 6.07 -13.10
N THR A 116 11.44 5.36 -14.12
CA THR A 116 11.11 5.59 -15.54
C THR A 116 9.81 4.93 -16.00
N ALA A 117 9.10 4.21 -15.11
CA ALA A 117 7.82 3.61 -15.47
C ALA A 117 6.77 4.70 -15.69
N THR A 118 6.22 4.75 -16.90
CA THR A 118 5.12 5.65 -17.31
C THR A 118 3.74 5.10 -16.95
N LYS A 119 3.69 3.87 -16.44
CA LYS A 119 2.47 3.17 -16.01
C LYS A 119 2.75 2.26 -14.82
N ARG A 120 1.91 2.33 -13.79
CA ARG A 120 2.12 1.65 -12.49
C ARG A 120 0.83 0.96 -12.05
N LYS A 121 0.91 -0.32 -11.70
CA LYS A 121 -0.25 -1.12 -11.27
C LYS A 121 -0.35 -1.11 -9.74
N LEU A 122 -1.49 -0.69 -9.23
CA LEU A 122 -1.81 -0.63 -7.80
C LEU A 122 -2.38 -1.96 -7.29
N ASP A 123 -2.39 -2.12 -5.96
CA ASP A 123 -2.85 -3.35 -5.30
C ASP A 123 -4.37 -3.56 -5.46
N ASN A 124 -5.14 -2.48 -5.65
CA ASN A 124 -6.57 -2.51 -5.97
C ASN A 124 -6.87 -2.92 -7.43
N GLY A 125 -5.82 -3.18 -8.23
CA GLY A 125 -5.87 -3.63 -9.61
C GLY A 125 -5.98 -2.53 -10.65
N LEU A 126 -6.08 -1.26 -10.27
CA LEU A 126 -6.02 -0.13 -11.20
C LEU A 126 -4.60 0.09 -11.71
N GLU A 127 -4.47 0.66 -12.92
CA GLU A 127 -3.18 1.12 -13.46
C GLU A 127 -3.21 2.64 -13.61
N VAL A 128 -2.18 3.31 -13.11
CA VAL A 128 -2.04 4.77 -13.12
C VAL A 128 -0.91 5.14 -14.09
N LYS A 129 -1.18 6.07 -15.00
CA LYS A 129 -0.17 6.62 -15.90
C LYS A 129 0.43 7.93 -15.38
N VAL A 130 1.59 8.28 -15.91
CA VAL A 130 2.30 9.54 -15.60
C VAL A 130 1.48 10.81 -15.93
N ASP A 131 0.57 10.72 -16.90
CA ASP A 131 -0.30 11.82 -17.34
C ASP A 131 -1.60 11.94 -16.53
N GLY A 132 -1.77 11.13 -15.47
CA GLY A 132 -2.99 11.11 -14.67
C GLY A 132 -4.09 10.17 -15.19
N THR A 133 -3.90 9.50 -16.34
CA THR A 133 -4.87 8.54 -16.85
C THR A 133 -4.97 7.32 -15.91
N ILE A 134 -6.18 6.98 -15.48
CA ILE A 134 -6.47 5.78 -14.69
C ILE A 134 -7.10 4.71 -15.58
N LEU A 135 -6.53 3.51 -15.56
CA LEU A 135 -7.05 2.36 -16.31
C LEU A 135 -7.60 1.29 -15.36
N ASP A 136 -8.75 0.72 -15.71
CA ASP A 136 -9.24 -0.54 -15.16
C ASP A 136 -9.31 -1.59 -16.28
N LYS A 137 -8.59 -2.70 -16.11
CA LYS A 137 -8.52 -3.78 -17.12
C LYS A 137 -8.21 -3.25 -18.54
N LYS A 138 -7.24 -2.33 -18.64
CA LYS A 138 -6.80 -1.63 -19.87
C LYS A 138 -7.79 -0.61 -20.45
N LYS A 139 -8.96 -0.38 -19.84
CA LYS A 139 -9.91 0.66 -20.25
C LYS A 139 -9.68 1.91 -19.40
N ALA A 140 -9.61 3.07 -20.04
CA ALA A 140 -9.54 4.34 -19.32
C ALA A 140 -10.87 4.58 -18.59
N LEU A 141 -10.77 4.92 -17.30
CA LEU A 141 -11.91 5.35 -16.51
C LEU A 141 -12.11 6.85 -16.72
N PRO A 142 -13.37 7.31 -16.88
CA PRO A 142 -13.64 8.73 -16.87
C PRO A 142 -13.35 9.30 -15.47
N ILE A 143 -12.63 10.42 -15.44
CA ILE A 143 -12.44 11.19 -14.22
C ILE A 143 -13.67 12.08 -14.04
N VAL A 144 -14.43 11.82 -12.98
CA VAL A 144 -15.57 12.64 -12.58
C VAL A 144 -15.02 13.94 -11.99
N LYS A 145 -15.45 15.07 -12.54
CA LYS A 145 -15.06 16.44 -12.11
C LYS A 145 -16.26 17.28 -11.68
N GLU A 146 -17.46 16.77 -11.88
CA GLU A 146 -18.73 17.41 -11.62
C GLU A 146 -19.80 16.35 -11.33
N ILE A 147 -20.79 16.71 -10.53
CA ILE A 147 -21.92 15.86 -10.16
C ILE A 147 -23.22 16.63 -10.33
N GLY A 148 -24.27 15.94 -10.77
CA GLY A 148 -25.62 16.49 -10.82
C GLY A 148 -26.38 16.20 -9.53
N ASP A 149 -27.21 17.14 -9.11
CA ASP A 149 -28.23 16.99 -8.09
C ASP A 149 -29.60 17.01 -8.78
N SER A 150 -30.25 15.84 -8.80
CA SER A 150 -31.53 15.66 -9.47
C SER A 150 -32.67 16.40 -8.77
N ASP A 151 -32.56 16.69 -7.47
CA ASP A 151 -33.65 17.33 -6.72
C ASP A 151 -33.69 18.84 -7.01
N THR A 152 -32.51 19.44 -7.22
CA THR A 152 -32.37 20.87 -7.54
C THR A 152 -32.15 21.15 -9.03
N ASP A 153 -32.10 20.09 -9.85
CA ASP A 153 -31.71 20.11 -11.26
C ASP A 153 -30.40 20.88 -11.49
N SER A 154 -29.47 20.80 -10.54
CA SER A 154 -28.25 21.60 -10.52
C SER A 154 -26.99 20.76 -10.71
N MET A 155 -25.94 21.37 -11.25
CA MET A 155 -24.63 20.75 -11.43
C MET A 155 -23.62 21.36 -10.45
N LYS A 156 -22.74 20.55 -9.86
CA LYS A 156 -21.71 21.01 -8.94
C LYS A 156 -20.34 20.50 -9.36
N ALA A 157 -19.39 21.42 -9.56
CA ALA A 157 -17.99 21.06 -9.71
C ALA A 157 -17.49 20.46 -8.39
N ILE A 158 -16.73 19.36 -8.46
CA ILE A 158 -16.24 18.69 -7.25
C ILE A 158 -14.81 19.08 -6.93
N GLU A 159 -14.54 19.19 -5.63
CA GLU A 159 -13.22 19.50 -5.10
C GLU A 159 -12.23 18.35 -5.29
N HIS A 160 -12.71 17.12 -5.26
CA HIS A 160 -11.89 15.92 -5.28
C HIS A 160 -12.27 15.06 -6.50
N PRO A 161 -11.67 15.31 -7.68
CA PRO A 161 -11.93 14.49 -8.85
C PRO A 161 -11.61 13.02 -8.55
N TYR A 162 -12.51 12.14 -8.97
CA TYR A 162 -12.41 10.71 -8.67
C TYR A 162 -12.74 9.87 -9.90
N VAL A 163 -12.39 8.59 -9.84
CA VAL A 163 -12.83 7.57 -10.79
C VAL A 163 -13.75 6.57 -10.12
N SER A 164 -14.76 6.09 -10.86
CA SER A 164 -15.66 5.03 -10.41
C SER A 164 -15.33 3.71 -11.08
N TYR A 165 -15.32 2.61 -10.33
CA TYR A 165 -15.04 1.26 -10.84
C TYR A 165 -15.72 0.17 -10.00
N ARG A 166 -15.88 -1.02 -10.57
CA ARG A 166 -16.54 -2.15 -9.90
C ARG A 166 -15.56 -3.21 -9.45
N ARG A 167 -15.73 -3.72 -8.22
CA ARG A 167 -14.97 -4.85 -7.66
C ARG A 167 -15.88 -5.82 -6.94
N LYS A 168 -15.50 -7.09 -6.91
CA LYS A 168 -16.19 -8.09 -6.09
C LYS A 168 -15.82 -7.90 -4.62
N ASN A 169 -16.83 -7.87 -3.76
CA ASN A 169 -16.65 -7.92 -2.33
C ASN A 169 -16.32 -9.35 -1.84
N LYS A 170 -16.09 -9.52 -0.54
CA LYS A 170 -15.75 -10.83 0.06
C LYS A 170 -16.83 -11.90 -0.11
N TRP A 171 -18.05 -11.52 -0.50
CA TRP A 171 -19.18 -12.40 -0.76
C TRP A 171 -19.40 -12.67 -2.26
N GLY A 172 -18.53 -12.13 -3.13
CA GLY A 172 -18.58 -12.35 -4.58
C GLY A 172 -19.47 -11.37 -5.37
N ASN A 173 -20.16 -10.45 -4.69
CA ASN A 173 -21.04 -9.45 -5.32
C ASN A 173 -20.25 -8.23 -5.80
N TYR A 174 -20.65 -7.66 -6.93
CA TYR A 174 -20.02 -6.44 -7.46
C TYR A 174 -20.55 -5.20 -6.76
N GLU A 175 -19.63 -4.44 -6.16
CA GLU A 175 -19.88 -3.12 -5.58
C GLU A 175 -19.20 -2.03 -6.43
N ASP A 176 -19.85 -0.88 -6.51
CA ASP A 176 -19.23 0.35 -6.99
C ASP A 176 -18.25 0.88 -5.94
N LYS A 177 -17.09 1.30 -6.43
CA LYS A 177 -16.01 1.92 -5.65
C LYS A 177 -15.63 3.21 -6.32
N THR A 178 -15.29 4.19 -5.51
CA THR A 178 -14.70 5.46 -5.95
C THR A 178 -13.28 5.56 -5.40
N ALA A 179 -12.41 6.26 -6.14
CA ALA A 179 -11.07 6.58 -5.68
C ALA A 179 -10.69 7.98 -6.19
N ASP A 180 -10.23 8.84 -5.27
CA ASP A 180 -9.69 10.16 -5.57
C ASP A 180 -8.43 10.02 -6.45
N VAL A 181 -8.29 10.89 -7.44
CA VAL A 181 -7.18 10.80 -8.40
C VAL A 181 -5.84 11.18 -7.76
N ASP A 182 -5.80 12.16 -6.85
CA ASP A 182 -4.57 12.52 -6.12
C ASP A 182 -4.10 11.36 -5.24
N ASP A 183 -5.03 10.66 -4.58
CA ASP A 183 -4.72 9.45 -3.80
C ASP A 183 -4.16 8.33 -4.69
N LEU A 184 -4.68 8.17 -5.91
CA LEU A 184 -4.17 7.18 -6.87
C LEU A 184 -2.79 7.57 -7.38
N MET A 185 -2.54 8.85 -7.69
CA MET A 185 -1.24 9.36 -8.11
C MET A 185 -0.19 9.21 -6.98
N ALA A 186 -0.59 9.46 -5.75
CA ALA A 186 0.21 9.24 -4.54
C ALA A 186 0.54 7.75 -4.33
N ALA A 187 -0.47 6.86 -4.40
CA ALA A 187 -0.29 5.42 -4.27
C ALA A 187 0.58 4.83 -5.40
N ALA A 188 0.61 5.50 -6.55
CA ALA A 188 1.47 5.19 -7.67
C ALA A 188 2.88 5.77 -7.52
N GLU A 189 3.25 6.47 -6.42
CA GLU A 189 4.56 7.14 -6.23
C GLU A 189 4.89 8.18 -7.33
N TYR A 190 3.89 8.85 -7.91
CA TYR A 190 4.11 9.91 -8.92
C TYR A 190 4.21 11.32 -8.33
N VAL A 191 3.81 11.52 -7.07
CA VAL A 191 3.89 12.81 -6.40
C VAL A 191 5.33 13.06 -5.93
N ASP A 192 5.90 14.18 -6.37
CA ASP A 192 7.29 14.56 -6.09
C ASP A 192 7.52 14.97 -4.62
N GLY A 193 8.74 14.80 -4.13
CA GLY A 193 9.13 15.10 -2.75
C GLY A 193 8.98 13.95 -1.75
N ASP A 194 9.56 14.14 -0.56
CA ASP A 194 9.48 13.19 0.55
C ASP A 194 8.47 13.67 1.60
N LYS A 195 7.39 12.90 1.79
CA LYS A 195 6.37 13.19 2.79
C LYS A 195 6.68 12.63 4.18
N SER A 196 7.75 11.84 4.35
CA SER A 196 8.03 11.11 5.59
C SER A 196 8.31 12.02 6.79
N THR A 197 8.75 13.25 6.54
CA THR A 197 9.04 14.27 7.56
C THR A 197 7.87 15.22 7.82
N MET A 198 6.78 15.13 7.05
CA MET A 198 5.61 16.01 7.15
C MET A 198 4.63 15.51 8.20
N LYS A 199 3.97 16.44 8.90
CA LYS A 199 2.93 16.11 9.90
C LYS A 199 1.59 15.81 9.23
N ARG A 200 1.18 16.66 8.28
CA ARG A 200 -0.08 16.55 7.53
C ARG A 200 0.22 16.76 6.04
N PRO A 201 0.81 15.76 5.36
CA PRO A 201 1.16 15.88 3.95
C PRO A 201 -0.09 15.97 3.07
N ARG A 202 -0.04 16.87 2.08
CA ARG A 202 -1.05 17.07 1.04
C ARG A 202 -0.41 17.13 -0.34
N VAL A 203 -1.19 16.78 -1.36
CA VAL A 203 -0.77 16.90 -2.77
C VAL A 203 -1.07 18.32 -3.25
N LEU A 204 -0.03 19.02 -3.70
CA LEU A 204 -0.14 20.31 -4.37
C LEU A 204 0.04 20.15 -5.87
N HIS A 205 -0.87 20.75 -6.62
CA HIS A 205 -0.78 20.94 -8.07
C HIS A 205 -0.01 22.24 -8.33
N LYS A 206 1.22 22.14 -8.83
CA LYS A 206 2.19 23.26 -8.93
C LYS A 206 1.68 24.42 -9.80
N ASN A 207 0.89 24.12 -10.82
CA ASN A 207 0.25 25.11 -11.70
C ASN A 207 -1.07 25.69 -11.14
N MET A 208 -1.46 25.29 -9.93
CA MET A 208 -2.72 25.64 -9.27
C MET A 208 -3.99 25.11 -9.96
N ASP A 209 -3.87 24.26 -10.99
CA ASP A 209 -5.00 23.60 -11.64
C ASP A 209 -5.24 22.22 -11.03
N TYR A 210 -6.26 22.09 -10.19
CA TYR A 210 -6.63 20.84 -9.51
C TYR A 210 -7.12 19.73 -10.45
N LYS A 211 -7.22 20.00 -11.76
CA LYS A 211 -7.60 19.03 -12.80
C LYS A 211 -6.41 18.51 -13.59
N ASP A 212 -5.20 19.04 -13.37
CA ASP A 212 -3.96 18.63 -14.05
C ASP A 212 -3.15 17.64 -13.20
N PHE A 213 -3.43 16.36 -13.42
CA PHE A 213 -2.82 15.24 -12.70
C PHE A 213 -1.50 14.76 -13.32
N HIS A 214 -0.83 15.55 -14.18
CA HIS A 214 0.47 15.13 -14.69
C HIS A 214 1.50 15.01 -13.55
N ALA A 215 2.26 13.92 -13.46
CA ALA A 215 3.18 13.66 -12.34
C ALA A 215 4.16 14.81 -12.06
N LEU A 216 4.68 15.46 -13.11
CA LEU A 216 5.58 16.62 -12.95
C LEU A 216 4.91 17.82 -12.27
N ASN A 217 3.58 17.92 -12.35
CA ASN A 217 2.78 18.96 -11.72
C ASN A 217 2.49 18.68 -10.23
N LEU A 218 2.70 17.46 -9.74
CA LEU A 218 2.31 17.08 -8.38
C LEU A 218 3.51 17.07 -7.43
N LYS A 219 3.36 17.66 -6.23
CA LYS A 219 4.34 17.55 -5.14
C LYS A 219 3.69 17.43 -3.78
N TRP A 220 4.41 16.82 -2.83
CA TRP A 220 4.05 16.81 -1.42
C TRP A 220 4.37 18.14 -0.76
N VAL A 221 3.44 18.63 0.05
CA VAL A 221 3.59 19.83 0.88
C VAL A 221 2.91 19.61 2.22
N GLU A 222 3.31 20.38 3.24
CA GLU A 222 2.59 20.42 4.51
C GLU A 222 1.26 21.17 4.30
N GLU A 223 0.17 20.66 4.88
CA GLU A 223 -1.14 21.32 4.80
C GLU A 223 -1.10 22.77 5.30
N SER A 224 -0.30 23.06 6.33
CA SER A 224 -0.16 24.42 6.86
C SER A 224 0.74 25.34 6.03
N SER A 225 1.30 24.86 4.91
CA SER A 225 2.19 25.68 4.09
C SER A 225 1.44 26.82 3.38
N PRO A 226 2.04 28.02 3.25
CA PRO A 226 1.40 29.14 2.56
C PRO A 226 0.98 28.80 1.13
N GLU A 227 1.81 28.06 0.40
CA GLU A 227 1.52 27.64 -0.98
C GLU A 227 0.31 26.72 -1.08
N TYR A 228 0.15 25.80 -0.13
CA TYR A 228 -1.02 24.92 -0.12
C TYR A 228 -2.29 25.69 0.24
N GLN A 229 -2.21 26.63 1.18
CA GLN A 229 -3.37 27.46 1.55
C GLN A 229 -3.81 28.37 0.38
N GLU A 230 -2.85 28.93 -0.37
CA GLU A 230 -3.14 29.69 -1.59
C GLU A 230 -3.78 28.81 -2.66
N TYR A 231 -3.25 27.60 -2.88
CA TYR A 231 -3.84 26.62 -3.78
C TYR A 231 -5.28 26.28 -3.41
N MET A 232 -5.56 26.00 -2.14
CA MET A 232 -6.92 25.68 -1.69
C MET A 232 -7.90 26.85 -1.92
N LYS A 233 -7.44 28.09 -1.71
CA LYS A 233 -8.24 29.28 -2.03
C LYS A 233 -8.53 29.37 -3.53
N ARG A 234 -7.51 29.22 -4.39
CA ARG A 234 -7.67 29.27 -5.84
C ARG A 234 -8.58 28.17 -6.35
N LYS A 235 -8.39 26.96 -5.85
CA LYS A 235 -9.21 25.78 -6.14
C LYS A 235 -10.69 26.04 -5.81
N LYS A 236 -10.99 26.64 -4.66
CA LYS A 236 -12.36 27.01 -4.28
C LYS A 236 -12.96 28.03 -5.27
N GLU A 237 -12.21 29.07 -5.63
CA GLU A 237 -12.65 30.08 -6.62
C GLU A 237 -12.96 29.44 -7.98
N ASP A 238 -12.11 28.53 -8.46
CA ASP A 238 -12.29 27.85 -9.74
C ASP A 238 -13.51 26.90 -9.73
N ILE A 239 -13.75 26.21 -8.61
CA ILE A 239 -14.93 25.37 -8.39
C ILE A 239 -16.22 26.20 -8.39
N ASP A 240 -16.23 27.32 -7.67
CA ASP A 240 -17.38 28.22 -7.60
C ASP A 240 -17.70 28.82 -8.98
N LYS A 241 -16.66 29.22 -9.72
CA LYS A 241 -16.80 29.72 -11.09
C LYS A 241 -17.38 28.65 -12.02
N LEU A 242 -16.81 27.44 -12.03
CA LEU A 242 -17.29 26.35 -12.87
C LEU A 242 -18.74 25.96 -12.53
N THR A 243 -19.07 25.91 -11.24
CA THR A 243 -20.43 25.60 -10.77
C THR A 243 -21.43 26.64 -11.29
N LYS A 244 -21.09 27.93 -11.29
CA LYS A 244 -21.93 28.98 -11.89
C LYS A 244 -22.09 28.80 -13.39
N GLU A 245 -21.00 28.50 -14.10
CA GLU A 245 -21.02 28.28 -15.56
C GLU A 245 -21.90 27.08 -15.95
N LEU A 246 -21.81 25.97 -15.20
CA LEU A 246 -22.62 24.78 -15.44
C LEU A 246 -24.13 25.02 -15.26
N ASN A 247 -24.51 25.98 -14.41
CA ASN A 247 -25.91 26.29 -14.10
C ASN A 247 -26.40 27.61 -14.70
N TRP A 248 -25.68 28.20 -15.67
CA TRP A 248 -25.99 29.56 -16.15
C TRP A 248 -27.42 29.71 -16.70
N ASN A 249 -27.99 28.62 -17.23
CA ASN A 249 -29.34 28.54 -17.77
C ASN A 249 -30.38 27.95 -16.80
N ASN A 250 -29.99 27.59 -15.57
CA ASN A 250 -30.91 26.96 -14.62
C ASN A 250 -31.65 28.03 -13.81
N PRO A 251 -32.96 28.24 -14.03
CA PRO A 251 -33.74 29.26 -13.33
C PRO A 251 -33.94 28.95 -11.83
N ASN A 252 -33.69 27.71 -11.41
CA ASN A 252 -33.83 27.25 -10.02
C ASN A 252 -32.51 27.29 -9.24
N PHE A 253 -31.39 27.60 -9.90
CA PHE A 253 -30.09 27.65 -9.24
C PHE A 253 -29.95 28.91 -8.38
N LYS A 254 -29.84 28.72 -7.07
CA LYS A 254 -29.49 29.78 -6.11
C LYS A 254 -28.12 29.47 -5.53
N LEU A 255 -27.22 30.46 -5.57
CA LEU A 255 -25.96 30.35 -4.84
C LEU A 255 -26.27 30.29 -3.34
N PRO A 256 -25.59 29.41 -2.57
CA PRO A 256 -25.66 29.51 -1.13
C PRO A 256 -25.16 30.90 -0.71
N ASP A 257 -25.89 31.57 0.18
CA ASP A 257 -25.41 32.81 0.79
C ASP A 257 -24.03 32.55 1.40
N ASN A 258 -23.05 33.40 1.06
CA ASN A 258 -21.66 33.25 1.49
C ASN A 258 -21.58 32.92 2.99
N GLN A 259 -21.22 31.67 3.32
CA GLN A 259 -20.80 31.24 4.67
C GLN A 259 -19.28 31.31 4.79
#